data_AF-A0A645AI94-F1
#
_entry.id   AF-A0A645AI94-F1
#
_cell.length_a   1.000
_cell.length_b   1.000
_cell.length_c   1.000
_cell.angle_alpha   90.00
_cell.angle_beta   90.00
_cell.angle_gamma   90.00
#
_symmetry.space_group_name_H-M   'P 1'
#
loop_
_entity.id
_entity.type
_entity.pdbx_description
1 polymer ?
#
loop_
_entity_poly.entity_id
_entity_poly.type
_entity_poly.pdbx_seq_one_letter_code
_entity_poly.pdbx_strand_id
1 'polypeptide(L)'
;MNGIEEKEIETGKSIQDILYEVVSLDNMDPSYNDNIKKVSDDLRNYYDNKGRHLYSEVSTFLYKINEEDLDYVYNNIESVHKALIIYDEEHKTKYGKKILKLEDHIRLEILRAQHLNNVQNDNAGRLIRKINSLSKKSNDYTKKFNGLNKQYESQRKSIEGLNSEIISVIGIFSAIVITFFGGINFIESVLNSINKVSKYRLVFAILITGFVMFNTIFMLLNFISKLTGKNIRSSCDNYIDENKCAPNCKNRKNIKCIKLKHPTIYWVNAVFIAGIIGITLMYYLDYFNIPTKILN
;
A
#
# COMPACT_ATOMS: atom_id res chain seq x y z
N MET A 1 13.80 -62.82 66.14
CA MET A 1 13.94 -61.77 67.18
C MET A 1 15.05 -60.85 66.70
N ASN A 2 14.83 -59.63 66.25
CA ASN A 2 13.79 -58.67 66.63
C ASN A 2 13.22 -57.98 65.39
N GLY A 3 11.89 -57.99 65.28
CA GLY A 3 11.17 -57.08 64.40
C GLY A 3 11.29 -55.68 64.97
N ILE A 4 11.72 -54.74 64.14
CA ILE A 4 11.52 -53.33 64.39
C ILE A 4 10.12 -53.07 63.83
N GLU A 5 9.15 -52.95 64.75
CA GLU A 5 7.84 -52.40 64.42
C GLU A 5 8.04 -50.99 63.87
N GLU A 6 7.84 -50.83 62.56
CA GLU A 6 7.44 -49.55 62.01
C GLU A 6 6.11 -49.17 62.68
N LYS A 7 6.18 -48.26 63.65
CA LYS A 7 4.99 -47.53 64.08
C LYS A 7 4.46 -46.78 62.85
N GLU A 8 3.33 -47.25 62.34
CA GLU A 8 2.49 -46.50 61.41
C GLU A 8 2.33 -45.07 61.93
N ILE A 9 2.88 -44.11 61.18
CA ILE A 9 2.59 -42.69 61.37
C ILE A 9 1.18 -42.52 60.80
N GLU A 10 0.19 -42.40 61.68
CA GLU A 10 -1.17 -41.98 61.31
C GLU A 10 -1.07 -40.80 60.34
N THR A 11 -1.63 -40.99 59.15
CA THR A 11 -1.71 -39.99 58.08
C THR A 11 -2.67 -38.88 58.50
N GLY A 12 -2.19 -37.95 59.34
CA GLY A 12 -2.90 -36.70 59.62
C GLY A 12 -3.05 -35.86 58.35
N LYS A 13 -4.16 -35.12 58.23
CA LYS A 13 -4.44 -34.22 57.10
C LYS A 13 -3.25 -33.28 56.83
N SER A 14 -2.94 -33.04 55.56
CA SER A 14 -1.95 -32.03 55.22
C SER A 14 -2.49 -30.62 55.51
N ILE A 15 -1.61 -29.63 55.64
CA ILE A 15 -2.06 -28.25 55.82
C ILE A 15 -2.89 -27.76 54.62
N GLN A 16 -2.63 -28.27 53.41
CA GLN A 16 -3.41 -27.90 52.23
C GLN A 16 -4.82 -28.47 52.30
N ASP A 17 -5.00 -29.71 52.75
CA ASP A 17 -6.32 -30.32 52.91
C ASP A 17 -7.17 -29.53 53.91
N ILE A 18 -6.56 -29.15 55.04
CA ILE A 18 -7.20 -28.30 56.06
C ILE A 18 -7.56 -26.93 55.47
N LEU A 19 -6.66 -26.32 54.68
CA LEU A 19 -6.94 -25.03 54.05
C LEU A 19 -8.02 -25.12 52.96
N TYR A 20 -8.17 -26.23 52.25
CA TYR A 20 -9.31 -26.46 51.35
C TYR A 20 -10.63 -26.57 52.13
N GLU A 21 -10.63 -27.20 53.30
CA GLU A 21 -11.80 -27.21 54.18
C GLU A 21 -12.16 -25.78 54.63
N VAL A 22 -11.15 -24.97 54.96
CA VAL A 22 -11.33 -23.55 55.31
C VAL A 22 -11.96 -22.75 54.17
N VAL A 23 -11.61 -23.00 52.91
CA VAL A 23 -12.25 -22.35 51.74
C VAL A 23 -13.74 -22.68 51.69
N SER A 24 -14.09 -23.94 51.97
CA SER A 24 -15.47 -24.41 51.88
C SER A 24 -16.39 -23.96 53.02
N LEU A 25 -15.86 -23.27 54.04
CA LEU A 25 -16.66 -22.78 55.15
C LEU A 25 -17.49 -21.57 54.72
N ASP A 26 -18.81 -21.73 54.77
CA ASP A 26 -19.77 -20.67 54.55
C ASP A 26 -20.24 -20.10 55.89
N ASN A 27 -20.06 -18.79 56.10
CA ASN A 27 -20.48 -18.10 57.32
C ASN A 27 -22.00 -17.97 57.45
N MET A 28 -22.77 -18.29 56.40
CA MET A 28 -24.23 -18.37 56.42
C MET A 28 -24.76 -19.75 56.84
N ASP A 29 -23.90 -20.77 56.90
CA ASP A 29 -24.28 -22.11 57.32
C ASP A 29 -24.54 -22.15 58.84
N PRO A 30 -25.71 -22.64 59.31
CA PRO A 30 -25.95 -22.87 60.74
C PRO A 30 -24.88 -23.72 61.43
N SER A 31 -24.20 -24.60 60.68
CA SER A 31 -23.10 -25.45 61.16
C SER A 31 -21.74 -24.76 61.16
N TYR A 32 -21.64 -23.48 60.77
CA TYR A 32 -20.36 -22.76 60.62
C TYR A 32 -19.49 -22.83 61.87
N ASN A 33 -20.05 -22.54 63.05
CA ASN A 33 -19.29 -22.54 64.31
C ASN A 33 -18.78 -23.93 64.69
N ASP A 34 -19.54 -24.99 64.40
CA ASP A 34 -19.11 -26.36 64.65
C ASP A 34 -18.05 -26.80 63.64
N ASN A 35 -18.16 -26.35 62.39
CA ASN A 35 -17.13 -26.57 61.37
C ASN A 35 -15.83 -25.81 61.70
N ILE A 36 -15.90 -24.57 62.22
CA ILE A 36 -14.74 -23.82 62.71
C ILE A 36 -14.04 -24.57 63.85
N LYS A 37 -14.78 -25.16 64.79
CA LYS A 37 -14.20 -25.99 65.86
C LYS A 37 -13.52 -27.23 65.29
N LYS A 38 -14.15 -27.92 64.34
CA LYS A 38 -13.57 -29.09 63.67
C LYS A 38 -12.25 -28.74 62.98
N VAL A 39 -12.20 -27.64 62.22
CA VAL A 39 -10.97 -27.15 61.60
C VAL A 39 -9.92 -26.76 62.65
N SER A 40 -10.34 -26.16 63.77
CA SER A 40 -9.46 -25.82 64.90
C SER A 40 -8.80 -27.07 65.49
N ASP A 41 -9.54 -28.15 65.63
CA ASP A 41 -9.03 -29.43 66.13
C ASP A 41 -8.11 -30.12 65.12
N ASP A 42 -8.44 -30.07 63.83
CA ASP A 42 -7.57 -30.57 62.76
C ASP A 42 -6.22 -29.83 62.71
N LEU A 43 -6.23 -28.50 62.86
CA LEU A 43 -5.00 -27.70 62.94
C LEU A 43 -4.18 -28.00 64.18
N ARG A 44 -4.84 -28.26 65.31
CA ARG A 44 -4.18 -28.66 66.55
C ARG A 44 -3.43 -29.97 66.37
N ASN A 45 -4.12 -30.98 65.87
CA ASN A 45 -3.55 -32.29 65.56
C ASN A 45 -2.39 -32.16 64.57
N TYR A 46 -2.54 -31.33 63.53
CA TYR A 46 -1.47 -31.02 62.60
C TYR A 46 -0.24 -30.43 63.31
N TYR A 47 -0.44 -29.44 64.18
CA TYR A 47 0.65 -28.75 64.87
C TYR A 47 1.30 -29.57 66.00
N ASP A 48 0.61 -30.55 66.56
CA ASP A 48 1.19 -31.51 67.49
C ASP A 48 2.09 -32.50 66.75
N ASN A 49 1.66 -32.95 65.57
CA ASN A 49 2.40 -33.92 64.77
C ASN A 49 3.57 -33.29 63.99
N LYS A 50 3.38 -32.11 63.40
CA LYS A 50 4.33 -31.47 62.48
C LYS A 50 5.06 -30.28 63.08
N GLY A 51 4.60 -29.73 64.21
CA GLY A 51 5.22 -28.61 64.92
C GLY A 51 5.01 -27.23 64.28
N ARG A 52 5.11 -27.13 62.94
CA ARG A 52 4.92 -25.92 62.14
C ARG A 52 4.32 -26.24 60.76
N HIS A 53 3.67 -25.26 60.14
CA HIS A 53 3.32 -25.31 58.73
C HIS A 53 4.49 -24.85 57.86
N LEU A 54 4.56 -25.34 56.63
CA LEU A 54 5.54 -24.88 55.65
C LEU A 54 4.97 -23.71 54.85
N TYR A 55 5.71 -22.60 54.79
CA TYR A 55 5.29 -21.42 54.03
C TYR A 55 5.10 -21.75 52.55
N SER A 56 5.99 -22.56 51.96
CA SER A 56 5.86 -23.02 50.58
C SER A 56 4.55 -23.76 50.30
N GLU A 57 4.04 -24.55 51.26
CA GLU A 57 2.78 -25.29 51.10
C GLU A 57 1.57 -24.35 51.12
N VAL A 58 1.60 -23.36 52.03
CA VAL A 58 0.58 -22.32 52.15
C VAL A 58 0.56 -21.42 50.91
N SER A 59 1.71 -20.93 50.46
CA SER A 59 1.81 -20.11 49.23
C SER A 59 1.34 -20.89 48.00
N THR A 60 1.73 -22.16 47.88
CA THR A 60 1.29 -23.03 46.76
C THR A 60 -0.22 -23.22 46.76
N PHE A 61 -0.83 -23.37 47.94
CA PHE A 61 -2.27 -23.44 48.06
C PHE A 61 -2.93 -22.12 47.63
N LEU A 62 -2.44 -20.97 48.12
CA LEU A 62 -3.01 -19.66 47.79
C LEU A 62 -2.91 -19.32 46.29
N TYR A 63 -1.90 -19.82 45.58
CA TYR A 63 -1.80 -19.65 44.12
C TYR A 63 -2.72 -20.58 43.31
N LYS A 64 -3.30 -21.62 43.92
CA LYS A 64 -4.19 -22.57 43.25
C LYS A 64 -5.67 -22.20 43.39
N ILE A 65 -6.03 -21.46 44.43
CA ILE A 65 -7.41 -21.04 44.68
C ILE A 65 -7.76 -19.78 43.87
N ASN A 66 -9.05 -19.54 43.65
CA ASN A 66 -9.47 -18.38 42.88
C ASN A 66 -9.25 -17.09 43.68
N GLU A 67 -9.04 -15.97 42.98
CA GLU A 67 -8.86 -14.66 43.62
C GLU A 67 -10.09 -14.27 44.46
N GLU A 68 -11.29 -14.69 44.05
CA GLU A 68 -12.56 -14.50 44.77
C GLU A 68 -12.61 -15.26 46.10
N ASP A 69 -11.88 -16.38 46.23
CA ASP A 69 -11.87 -17.24 47.41
C ASP A 69 -10.87 -16.76 48.48
N LEU A 70 -9.94 -15.86 48.14
CA LEU A 70 -8.87 -15.39 49.03
C LEU A 70 -9.42 -14.69 50.28
N ASP A 71 -10.45 -13.86 50.11
CA ASP A 71 -11.08 -13.14 51.22
C ASP A 71 -11.81 -14.10 52.17
N TYR A 72 -12.46 -15.14 51.63
CA TYR A 72 -13.11 -16.19 52.43
C TYR A 72 -12.07 -16.96 53.25
N VAL A 73 -10.96 -17.37 52.64
CA VAL A 73 -9.87 -18.07 53.33
C VAL A 73 -9.33 -17.23 54.49
N TYR A 74 -9.06 -15.95 54.24
CA TYR A 74 -8.53 -15.06 55.28
C TYR A 74 -9.52 -14.91 56.45
N ASN A 75 -10.79 -14.61 56.16
CA ASN A 75 -11.82 -14.43 57.19
C ASN A 75 -12.10 -15.71 57.99
N ASN A 76 -12.06 -16.87 57.33
CA ASN A 76 -12.27 -18.16 57.97
C ASN A 76 -11.07 -18.55 58.84
N ILE A 77 -9.83 -18.30 58.40
CA ILE A 77 -8.63 -18.48 59.25
C ILE A 77 -8.62 -17.51 60.44
N GLU A 78 -9.05 -16.27 60.27
CA GLU A 78 -9.20 -15.32 61.37
C GLU A 78 -10.20 -15.85 62.42
N SER A 79 -11.30 -16.46 61.97
CA SER A 79 -12.33 -17.05 62.84
C SER A 79 -11.80 -18.29 63.58
N VAL A 80 -11.04 -19.15 62.90
CA VAL A 80 -10.32 -20.29 63.50
C VAL A 80 -9.29 -19.81 64.52
N HIS A 81 -8.55 -18.73 64.21
CA HIS A 81 -7.57 -18.16 65.13
C HIS A 81 -8.25 -17.66 66.42
N LYS A 82 -9.37 -16.95 66.30
CA LYS A 82 -10.18 -16.51 67.47
C LYS A 82 -10.62 -17.70 68.33
N ALA A 83 -11.12 -18.77 67.71
CA ALA A 83 -11.53 -19.98 68.43
C ALA A 83 -10.37 -20.64 69.18
N LEU A 84 -9.19 -20.73 68.55
CA LEU A 84 -7.99 -21.31 69.15
C LEU A 84 -7.35 -20.44 70.23
N ILE A 85 -7.45 -19.11 70.16
CA ILE A 85 -7.01 -18.21 71.25
C ILE A 85 -7.82 -18.48 72.51
N ILE A 86 -9.15 -18.51 72.39
CA ILE A 86 -10.05 -18.76 73.54
C ILE A 86 -9.71 -20.11 74.17
N TYR A 87 -9.53 -21.13 73.33
CA TYR A 87 -9.13 -22.46 73.79
C TYR A 87 -7.77 -22.46 74.52
N ASP A 88 -6.78 -21.74 73.96
CA ASP A 88 -5.43 -21.61 74.55
C ASP A 88 -5.43 -20.90 75.90
N GLU A 89 -6.28 -19.90 76.10
CA GLU A 89 -6.43 -19.21 77.38
C GLU A 89 -6.99 -20.15 78.46
N GLU A 90 -7.96 -20.98 78.09
CA GLU A 90 -8.59 -21.97 78.97
C GLU A 90 -7.64 -23.14 79.30
N HIS A 91 -6.86 -23.62 78.32
CA HIS A 91 -6.08 -24.87 78.43
C HIS A 91 -4.55 -24.69 78.46
N LYS A 92 -4.03 -23.47 78.26
CA LYS A 92 -2.60 -23.11 78.25
C LYS A 92 -1.74 -23.85 77.19
N THR A 93 -2.28 -24.05 75.98
CA THR A 93 -1.75 -25.01 74.99
C THR A 93 -0.82 -24.48 73.88
N LYS A 94 -0.72 -23.16 73.66
CA LYS A 94 0.19 -22.47 72.70
C LYS A 94 -0.18 -22.53 71.20
N TYR A 95 -1.36 -23.01 70.80
CA TYR A 95 -1.79 -23.08 69.39
C TYR A 95 -2.19 -21.73 68.78
N GLY A 96 -2.72 -20.79 69.56
CA GLY A 96 -3.10 -19.44 69.12
C GLY A 96 -1.94 -18.70 68.47
N LYS A 97 -0.72 -18.83 69.05
CA LYS A 97 0.50 -18.26 68.44
C LYS A 97 0.90 -18.93 67.13
N LYS A 98 0.63 -20.23 66.97
CA LYS A 98 0.96 -20.97 65.73
C LYS A 98 0.01 -20.59 64.60
N ILE A 99 -1.28 -20.44 64.90
CA ILE A 99 -2.28 -20.05 63.90
C ILE A 99 -2.20 -18.57 63.53
N LEU A 100 -1.84 -17.67 64.46
CA LEU A 100 -1.51 -16.28 64.15
C LEU A 100 -0.41 -16.18 63.08
N LYS A 101 0.62 -17.04 63.15
CA LYS A 101 1.67 -17.08 62.11
C LYS A 101 1.14 -17.55 60.76
N LEU A 102 0.15 -18.43 60.73
CA LEU A 102 -0.48 -18.90 59.50
C LEU A 102 -1.34 -17.79 58.90
N GLU A 103 -2.16 -17.13 59.72
CA GLU A 103 -2.98 -15.98 59.33
C GLU A 103 -2.11 -14.86 58.74
N ASP A 104 -1.05 -14.46 59.43
CA ASP A 104 -0.12 -13.42 58.97
C ASP A 104 0.55 -13.80 57.64
N HIS A 105 0.94 -15.07 57.48
CA HIS A 105 1.51 -15.57 56.25
C HIS A 105 0.50 -15.55 55.09
N ILE A 106 -0.75 -15.97 55.33
CA ILE A 106 -1.82 -15.91 54.33
C ILE A 106 -2.07 -14.47 53.91
N ARG A 107 -2.18 -13.55 54.87
CA ARG A 107 -2.36 -12.12 54.61
C ARG A 107 -1.24 -11.54 53.75
N LEU A 108 0.01 -11.87 54.08
CA LEU A 108 1.17 -11.40 53.33
C LEU A 108 1.14 -11.87 51.88
N GLU A 109 0.79 -13.14 51.64
CA GLU A 109 0.74 -13.71 50.29
C GLU A 109 -0.42 -13.15 49.47
N ILE A 110 -1.58 -12.89 50.08
CA ILE A 110 -2.70 -12.19 49.42
C ILE A 110 -2.26 -10.79 48.95
N LEU A 111 -1.63 -10.01 49.83
CA LEU A 111 -1.13 -8.67 49.49
C LEU A 111 -0.08 -8.71 48.37
N ARG A 112 0.79 -9.72 48.35
CA ARG A 112 1.78 -9.93 47.29
C ARG A 112 1.10 -10.26 45.96
N ALA A 113 0.14 -11.17 45.95
CA ALA A 113 -0.62 -11.55 44.75
C ALA A 113 -1.33 -10.33 44.15
N GLN A 114 -2.04 -9.56 44.98
CA GLN A 114 -2.71 -8.32 44.56
C GLN A 114 -1.73 -7.28 43.98
N HIS A 115 -0.58 -7.08 44.63
CA HIS A 115 0.45 -6.17 44.12
C HIS A 115 0.98 -6.62 42.76
N LEU A 116 1.29 -7.91 42.60
CA LEU A 116 1.76 -8.49 41.35
C LEU A 116 0.71 -8.35 40.23
N ASN A 117 -0.57 -8.60 40.53
CA ASN A 117 -1.66 -8.42 39.57
C ASN A 117 -1.79 -6.96 39.12
N ASN A 118 -1.71 -6.01 40.05
CA ASN A 118 -1.76 -4.58 39.74
C ASN A 118 -0.59 -4.15 38.84
N VAL A 119 0.64 -4.57 39.15
CA VAL A 119 1.82 -4.28 38.34
C VAL A 119 1.71 -4.90 36.95
N GLN A 120 1.21 -6.14 36.85
CA GLN A 120 0.99 -6.81 35.57
C GLN A 120 -0.06 -6.08 34.72
N ASN A 121 -1.18 -5.69 35.31
CA ASN A 121 -2.25 -4.95 34.63
C ASN A 121 -1.76 -3.58 34.13
N ASP A 122 -0.99 -2.86 34.96
CA ASP A 122 -0.38 -1.59 34.57
C ASP A 122 0.60 -1.75 33.40
N ASN A 123 1.44 -2.78 33.45
CA ASN A 123 2.40 -3.09 32.39
C ASN A 123 1.69 -3.49 31.10
N ALA A 124 0.66 -4.33 31.18
CA ALA A 124 -0.18 -4.70 30.04
C ALA A 124 -0.85 -3.47 29.44
N GLY A 125 -1.43 -2.59 30.26
CA GLY A 125 -2.06 -1.34 29.82
C GLY A 125 -1.07 -0.36 29.17
N ARG A 126 0.17 -0.29 29.65
CA ARG A 126 1.25 0.49 29.01
C ARG A 126 1.67 -0.12 27.67
N LEU A 127 1.80 -1.44 27.60
CA LEU A 127 2.17 -2.15 26.37
C LEU A 127 1.10 -1.99 25.30
N ILE A 128 -0.19 -2.13 25.63
CA ILE A 128 -1.33 -1.92 24.73
C ILE A 128 -1.32 -0.48 24.18
N ARG A 129 -1.12 0.52 25.04
CA ARG A 129 -1.00 1.93 24.61
C ARG A 129 0.17 2.14 23.64
N LYS A 130 1.32 1.52 23.92
CA LYS A 130 2.49 1.59 23.04
C LYS A 130 2.22 0.93 21.69
N ILE A 131 1.63 -0.28 21.68
CA ILE A 131 1.24 -1.00 20.45
C ILE A 131 0.27 -0.17 19.62
N ASN A 132 -0.76 0.43 20.23
CA ASN A 132 -1.72 1.28 19.53
C ASN A 132 -1.07 2.54 18.93
N SER A 133 -0.10 3.14 19.64
CA SER A 133 0.66 4.27 19.10
C SER A 133 1.54 3.88 17.90
N LEU A 134 2.14 2.69 17.96
CA LEU A 134 2.98 2.15 16.89
C LEU A 134 2.15 1.76 15.66
N SER A 135 0.99 1.13 15.85
CA SER A 135 0.09 0.76 14.76
C SER A 135 -0.45 2.00 14.05
N LYS A 136 -0.80 3.07 14.78
CA LYS A 136 -1.19 4.35 14.20
C LYS A 136 -0.07 4.96 13.36
N LYS A 137 1.17 5.01 13.89
CA LYS A 137 2.34 5.48 13.14
C LYS A 137 2.59 4.65 11.88
N SER A 138 2.48 3.32 11.98
CA SER A 138 2.62 2.42 10.84
C SER A 138 1.61 2.73 9.74
N ASN A 139 0.34 2.93 10.10
CA ASN A 139 -0.71 3.29 9.14
C ASN A 139 -0.46 4.66 8.47
N ASP A 140 0.04 5.63 9.23
CA ASP A 140 0.40 6.95 8.68
C ASP A 140 1.58 6.84 7.69
N TYR A 141 2.59 6.02 8.00
CA TYR A 141 3.68 5.73 7.06
C TYR A 141 3.18 5.04 5.78
N THR A 142 2.30 4.05 5.90
CA THR A 142 1.69 3.39 4.73
C THR A 142 0.91 4.38 3.85
N LYS A 143 0.13 5.29 4.46
CA LYS A 143 -0.58 6.34 3.71
C LYS A 143 0.39 7.29 2.98
N LYS A 144 1.45 7.74 3.66
CA LYS A 144 2.50 8.58 3.06
C LYS A 144 3.20 7.87 1.90
N PHE A 145 3.55 6.60 2.08
CA PHE A 145 4.19 5.79 1.05
C PHE A 145 3.29 5.63 -0.19
N ASN A 146 2.01 5.32 0.01
CA ASN A 146 1.05 5.23 -1.09
C ASN A 146 0.85 6.57 -1.82
N GLY A 147 0.87 7.69 -1.08
CA GLY A 147 0.84 9.03 -1.65
C GLY A 147 2.07 9.32 -2.51
N LEU A 148 3.26 9.01 -2.00
CA LEU A 148 4.52 9.17 -2.72
C LEU A 148 4.58 8.30 -3.98
N ASN A 149 4.13 7.04 -3.89
CA ASN A 149 4.10 6.13 -5.03
C ASN A 149 3.18 6.64 -6.15
N LYS A 150 2.02 7.21 -5.80
CA LYS A 150 1.12 7.85 -6.79
C LYS A 150 1.79 9.05 -7.47
N GLN A 151 2.51 9.89 -6.71
CA GLN A 151 3.24 11.02 -7.28
C GLN A 151 4.36 10.53 -8.20
N TYR A 152 5.12 9.52 -7.78
CA TYR A 152 6.18 8.90 -8.58
C TYR A 152 5.64 8.36 -9.92
N GLU A 153 4.55 7.60 -9.90
CA GLU A 153 3.90 7.09 -11.12
C GLU A 153 3.41 8.21 -12.04
N SER A 154 2.88 9.30 -11.47
CA SER A 154 2.46 10.46 -12.27
C SER A 154 3.65 11.17 -12.94
N GLN A 155 4.76 11.38 -12.22
CA GLN A 155 5.97 11.98 -12.77
C GLN A 155 6.62 11.09 -13.82
N ARG A 156 6.66 9.77 -13.59
CA ARG A 156 7.15 8.80 -14.55
C ARG A 156 6.38 8.88 -15.88
N LYS A 157 5.05 8.90 -15.83
CA LYS A 157 4.22 9.08 -17.03
C LYS A 157 4.48 10.40 -17.74
N SER A 158 4.67 11.49 -16.98
CA SER A 158 5.05 12.78 -17.57
C SER A 158 6.41 12.71 -18.27
N ILE A 159 7.41 12.06 -17.68
CA ILE A 159 8.74 11.87 -18.27
C ILE A 159 8.66 11.01 -19.55
N GLU A 160 7.90 9.91 -19.51
CA GLU A 160 7.67 9.05 -20.69
C GLU A 160 7.00 9.85 -21.82
N GLY A 161 6.05 10.72 -21.48
CA GLY A 161 5.45 11.67 -22.43
C GLY A 161 6.46 12.64 -23.05
N LEU A 162 7.31 13.26 -22.22
CA LEU A 162 8.36 14.19 -22.67
C LEU A 162 9.36 13.53 -23.62
N ASN A 163 9.76 12.28 -23.36
CA ASN A 163 10.67 11.56 -24.25
C ASN A 163 10.06 11.36 -25.65
N SER A 164 8.77 11.05 -25.73
CA SER A 164 8.06 10.94 -27.01
C SER A 164 8.03 12.27 -27.77
N GLU A 165 7.79 13.38 -27.06
CA GLU A 165 7.82 14.72 -27.63
C GLU A 165 9.23 15.10 -28.13
N ILE A 166 10.28 14.81 -27.36
CA ILE A 166 11.67 15.06 -27.74
C ILE A 166 12.05 14.27 -28.99
N ILE A 167 11.75 12.96 -29.03
CA ILE A 167 12.00 12.12 -30.21
C ILE A 167 11.27 12.69 -31.43
N SER A 168 10.03 13.15 -31.25
CA SER A 168 9.26 13.79 -32.32
C SER A 168 9.93 15.08 -32.82
N VAL A 169 10.36 15.97 -31.93
CA VAL A 169 11.06 17.22 -32.30
C VAL A 169 12.37 16.93 -33.04
N ILE A 170 13.16 15.95 -32.59
CA ILE A 170 14.41 15.54 -33.26
C ILE A 170 14.12 14.97 -34.66
N GLY A 171 13.06 14.16 -34.79
CA GLY A 171 12.62 13.62 -36.07
C GLY A 171 12.21 14.72 -37.06
N ILE A 172 11.46 15.72 -36.59
CA ILE A 172 11.10 16.92 -37.38
C ILE A 172 12.35 17.63 -37.88
N PHE A 173 13.26 17.94 -36.95
CA PHE A 173 14.46 18.71 -37.25
C PHE A 173 15.34 17.99 -38.26
N SER A 174 15.53 16.68 -38.09
CA SER A 174 16.31 15.84 -38.99
C SER A 174 15.72 15.80 -40.40
N ALA A 175 14.40 15.62 -40.52
CA ALA A 175 13.70 15.60 -41.80
C ALA A 175 13.82 16.92 -42.57
N ILE A 176 13.67 18.05 -41.87
CA ILE A 176 13.86 19.39 -42.44
C ILE A 176 15.29 19.55 -42.94
N VAL A 177 16.29 19.24 -42.10
CA VAL A 177 17.72 19.36 -42.45
C VAL A 177 18.07 18.51 -43.68
N ILE A 178 17.64 17.24 -43.72
CA ILE A 178 17.89 16.34 -44.87
C ILE A 178 17.25 16.89 -46.15
N THR A 179 16.03 17.40 -46.06
CA THR A 179 15.31 17.92 -47.23
C THR A 179 15.92 19.23 -47.74
N PHE A 180 16.37 20.12 -46.85
CA PHE A 180 17.07 21.34 -47.25
C PHE A 180 18.42 21.04 -47.91
N PHE A 181 19.25 20.18 -47.33
CA PHE A 181 20.54 19.83 -47.94
C PHE A 181 20.37 19.06 -49.26
N GLY A 182 19.43 18.12 -49.33
CA GLY A 182 19.07 17.46 -50.59
C GLY A 182 18.51 18.44 -51.63
N GLY A 183 17.72 19.40 -51.15
CA GLY A 183 17.19 20.54 -51.89
C GLY A 183 18.26 21.36 -52.62
N ILE A 184 19.19 21.89 -51.82
CA ILE A 184 20.25 22.78 -52.27
C ILE A 184 21.16 22.08 -53.28
N ASN A 185 21.62 20.86 -52.98
CA ASN A 185 22.50 20.09 -53.88
C ASN A 185 21.83 19.82 -55.23
N PHE A 186 20.51 19.58 -55.24
CA PHE A 186 19.78 19.38 -56.49
C PHE A 186 19.64 20.68 -57.29
N ILE A 187 19.29 21.79 -56.62
CA ILE A 187 19.19 23.12 -57.28
C ILE A 187 20.54 23.51 -57.89
N GLU A 188 21.64 23.25 -57.19
CA GLU A 188 22.99 23.47 -57.70
C GLU A 188 23.27 22.70 -59.00
N SER A 189 22.90 21.41 -59.04
CA SER A 189 23.05 20.57 -60.24
C SER A 189 22.24 21.09 -61.44
N VAL A 190 21.02 21.59 -61.20
CA VAL A 190 20.18 22.19 -62.24
C VAL A 190 20.78 23.51 -62.75
N LEU A 191 21.26 24.37 -61.86
CA LEU A 191 21.89 25.65 -62.23
C LEU A 191 23.18 25.42 -63.03
N ASN A 192 23.99 24.43 -62.66
CA ASN A 192 25.19 24.05 -63.42
C ASN A 192 24.89 23.55 -64.84
N SER A 193 23.68 23.04 -65.07
CA SER A 193 23.22 22.51 -66.36
C SER A 193 22.51 23.56 -67.23
N ILE A 194 22.34 24.80 -66.76
CA ILE A 194 21.48 25.81 -67.38
C ILE A 194 21.90 26.24 -68.78
N ASN A 195 23.22 26.28 -69.03
CA ASN A 195 23.78 26.68 -70.32
C ASN A 195 23.90 25.52 -71.32
N LYS A 196 23.71 24.27 -70.89
CA LYS A 196 23.91 23.07 -71.73
C LYS A 196 22.60 22.51 -72.28
N VAL A 197 21.45 22.90 -71.74
CA VAL A 197 20.15 22.25 -71.98
C VAL A 197 19.17 23.27 -72.57
N SER A 198 18.26 22.81 -73.44
CA SER A 198 17.23 23.69 -74.00
C SER A 198 16.33 24.27 -72.91
N LYS A 199 15.90 25.54 -73.09
CA LYS A 199 15.06 26.27 -72.14
C LYS A 199 13.83 25.45 -71.71
N TYR A 200 13.16 24.80 -72.66
CA TYR A 200 11.98 23.97 -72.40
C TYR A 200 12.28 22.74 -71.52
N ARG A 201 13.38 22.02 -71.77
CA ARG A 201 13.77 20.84 -70.99
C ARG A 201 14.18 21.22 -69.56
N LEU A 202 14.83 22.38 -69.41
CA LEU A 202 15.25 22.87 -68.11
C LEU A 202 14.06 23.25 -67.21
N VAL A 203 13.12 24.04 -67.73
CA VAL A 203 11.95 24.46 -66.94
C VAL A 203 11.07 23.25 -66.61
N PHE A 204 10.95 22.28 -67.53
CA PHE A 204 10.28 21.00 -67.26
C PHE A 204 10.93 20.23 -66.11
N ALA A 205 12.26 20.11 -66.10
CA ALA A 205 12.99 19.47 -65.01
C ALA A 205 12.77 20.18 -63.67
N ILE A 206 12.81 21.52 -63.64
CA ILE A 206 12.54 22.31 -62.43
C ILE A 206 11.13 22.06 -61.89
N LEU A 207 10.11 22.02 -62.76
CA LEU A 207 8.73 21.79 -62.33
C LEU A 207 8.52 20.37 -61.76
N ILE A 208 9.12 19.35 -62.38
CA ILE A 208 9.05 17.97 -61.85
C ILE A 208 9.74 17.90 -60.50
N THR A 209 10.93 18.48 -60.36
CA THR A 209 11.65 18.47 -59.09
C THR A 209 10.89 19.22 -58.01
N GLY A 210 10.38 20.42 -58.32
CA GLY A 210 9.57 21.20 -57.38
C GLY A 210 8.34 20.43 -56.92
N PHE A 211 7.67 19.74 -57.84
CA PHE A 211 6.54 18.87 -57.52
C PHE A 211 6.95 17.71 -56.59
N VAL A 212 8.04 17.01 -56.88
CA VAL A 212 8.52 15.91 -56.03
C VAL A 212 8.90 16.42 -54.64
N MET A 213 9.72 17.48 -54.55
CA MET A 213 10.15 18.03 -53.26
C MET A 213 8.99 18.51 -52.40
N PHE A 214 8.04 19.21 -53.00
CA PHE A 214 6.87 19.69 -52.26
C PHE A 214 6.05 18.53 -51.67
N ASN A 215 5.83 17.46 -52.44
CA ASN A 215 5.12 16.27 -51.95
C ASN A 215 5.92 15.53 -50.86
N THR A 216 7.26 15.46 -50.99
CA THR A 216 8.13 14.87 -49.95
C THR A 216 8.06 15.67 -48.65
N ILE A 217 8.17 17.01 -48.71
CA ILE A 217 8.04 17.89 -47.54
C ILE A 217 6.68 17.70 -46.88
N PHE A 218 5.61 17.65 -47.67
CA PHE A 218 4.27 17.43 -47.14
C PHE A 218 4.13 16.05 -46.47
N MET A 219 4.70 14.99 -47.05
CA MET A 219 4.69 13.66 -46.46
C MET A 219 5.43 13.63 -45.12
N LEU A 220 6.57 14.31 -45.02
CA LEU A 220 7.31 14.47 -43.77
C LEU A 220 6.50 15.25 -42.74
N LEU A 221 5.89 16.37 -43.10
CA LEU A 221 4.99 17.13 -42.22
C LEU A 221 3.80 16.27 -41.74
N ASN A 222 3.18 15.48 -42.62
CA ASN A 222 2.09 14.59 -42.23
C ASN A 222 2.55 13.43 -41.31
N PHE A 223 3.78 12.94 -41.49
CA PHE A 223 4.37 11.97 -40.57
C PHE A 223 4.61 12.60 -39.19
N ILE A 224 5.13 13.83 -39.16
CA ILE A 224 5.30 14.65 -37.97
C ILE A 224 3.97 14.89 -37.24
N SER A 225 2.91 15.22 -37.98
CA SER A 225 1.54 15.39 -37.47
C SER A 225 1.07 14.17 -36.70
N LYS A 226 1.35 12.97 -37.23
CA LYS A 226 0.95 11.71 -36.61
C LYS A 226 1.79 11.38 -35.38
N LEU A 227 3.09 11.67 -35.39
CA LEU A 227 3.99 11.43 -34.25
C LEU A 227 3.70 12.38 -33.08
N THR A 228 3.46 13.66 -33.37
CA THR A 228 3.17 14.68 -32.35
C THR A 228 1.71 14.68 -31.88
N GLY A 229 0.85 13.85 -32.48
CA GLY A 229 -0.60 13.85 -32.22
C GLY A 229 -1.33 15.14 -32.61
N LYS A 230 -0.64 16.08 -33.26
CA LYS A 230 -1.20 17.37 -33.69
C LYS A 230 -1.68 17.26 -35.14
N ASN A 231 -2.95 17.51 -35.39
CA ASN A 231 -3.51 17.44 -36.74
C ASN A 231 -3.08 18.64 -37.61
N ILE A 232 -2.40 18.39 -38.74
CA ILE A 232 -2.10 19.41 -39.79
C ILE A 232 -3.32 19.58 -40.74
N ARG A 233 -4.51 19.21 -40.28
CA ARG A 233 -5.75 19.37 -41.05
C ARG A 233 -6.27 20.78 -40.84
N SER A 234 -6.75 21.45 -41.90
CA SER A 234 -7.50 22.69 -41.73
C SER A 234 -8.73 22.43 -40.86
N SER A 235 -9.02 23.31 -39.90
CA SER A 235 -10.23 23.24 -39.07
C SER A 235 -11.44 23.00 -39.97
N CYS A 236 -12.12 21.88 -39.76
CA CYS A 236 -13.41 21.64 -40.37
C CYS A 236 -14.42 22.41 -39.51
N ASP A 237 -14.90 23.58 -39.95
CA ASP A 237 -15.81 24.43 -39.17
C ASP A 237 -17.16 23.78 -38.82
N ASN A 238 -17.43 22.57 -39.32
CA ASN A 238 -18.63 21.80 -39.02
C ASN A 238 -18.25 20.44 -38.41
N TYR A 239 -18.03 20.42 -37.09
CA TYR A 239 -17.90 19.20 -36.29
C TYR A 239 -19.30 18.68 -35.92
N ILE A 240 -19.61 17.45 -36.36
CA ILE A 240 -20.66 16.62 -35.79
C ILE A 240 -19.96 15.31 -35.41
N ASP A 241 -19.80 15.10 -34.10
CA ASP A 241 -19.14 13.97 -33.43
C ASP A 241 -17.63 13.73 -33.64
N GLU A 242 -16.97 13.56 -32.50
CA GLU A 242 -15.66 12.94 -32.24
C GLU A 242 -14.77 12.63 -33.47
N ASN A 243 -14.04 13.64 -33.94
CA ASN A 243 -12.92 13.50 -34.89
C ASN A 243 -13.27 13.12 -36.35
N LYS A 244 -14.53 13.28 -36.80
CA LYS A 244 -14.89 13.10 -38.23
C LYS A 244 -15.37 14.42 -38.84
N CYS A 245 -14.70 14.88 -39.91
CA CYS A 245 -15.20 16.03 -40.69
C CYS A 245 -16.56 15.70 -41.32
N ALA A 246 -17.41 16.73 -41.41
CA ALA A 246 -18.79 16.75 -41.91
C ALA A 246 -19.19 15.65 -42.93
N PRO A 247 -20.45 15.14 -42.86
CA PRO A 247 -20.93 13.92 -43.55
C PRO A 247 -20.90 13.94 -45.09
N ASN A 248 -20.50 15.05 -45.73
CA ASN A 248 -20.37 15.16 -47.18
C ASN A 248 -19.09 14.50 -47.77
N CYS A 249 -18.24 13.90 -46.93
CA CYS A 249 -17.07 13.11 -47.33
C CYS A 249 -17.26 11.59 -47.12
N LYS A 250 -18.47 11.04 -47.34
CA LYS A 250 -18.70 9.59 -47.27
C LYS A 250 -17.84 8.79 -48.27
N ASN A 251 -17.56 9.36 -49.46
CA ASN A 251 -16.68 8.75 -50.45
C ASN A 251 -15.26 9.36 -50.42
N ARG A 252 -14.32 8.65 -49.79
CA ARG A 252 -12.90 9.04 -49.64
C ARG A 252 -12.14 9.21 -50.96
N LYS A 253 -12.72 8.84 -52.10
CA LYS A 253 -12.10 8.87 -53.43
C LYS A 253 -12.38 10.16 -54.23
N ASN A 254 -13.26 11.05 -53.76
CA ASN A 254 -13.57 12.28 -54.49
C ASN A 254 -12.50 13.36 -54.25
N ILE A 255 -11.98 13.96 -55.33
CA ILE A 255 -11.01 15.06 -55.33
C ILE A 255 -11.46 16.24 -54.43
N LYS A 256 -12.77 16.47 -54.34
CA LYS A 256 -13.39 17.46 -53.43
C LYS A 256 -13.00 17.25 -51.96
N CYS A 257 -12.87 16.01 -51.52
CA CYS A 257 -12.51 15.69 -50.13
C CYS A 257 -11.03 15.96 -49.82
N ILE A 258 -10.14 15.79 -50.82
CA ILE A 258 -8.72 16.15 -50.69
C ILE A 258 -8.58 17.67 -50.57
N LYS A 259 -9.32 18.43 -51.39
CA LYS A 259 -9.36 19.90 -51.35
C LYS A 259 -9.82 20.43 -49.99
N LEU A 260 -10.80 19.79 -49.35
CA LEU A 260 -11.31 20.13 -48.01
C LEU A 260 -10.37 19.71 -46.88
N LYS A 261 -9.60 18.63 -47.06
CA LYS A 261 -8.72 18.09 -46.01
C LYS A 261 -7.36 18.78 -45.97
N HIS A 262 -6.78 19.04 -47.14
CA HIS A 262 -5.47 19.68 -47.29
C HIS A 262 -5.51 20.66 -48.48
N PRO A 263 -6.11 21.86 -48.30
CA PRO A 263 -6.29 22.82 -49.39
C PRO A 263 -4.97 23.28 -50.01
N THR A 264 -3.91 23.40 -49.21
CA THR A 264 -2.57 23.84 -49.65
C THR A 264 -1.95 22.88 -50.65
N ILE A 265 -1.96 21.56 -50.38
CA ILE A 265 -1.41 20.56 -51.32
C ILE A 265 -2.16 20.58 -52.63
N TYR A 266 -3.49 20.61 -52.55
CA TYR A 266 -4.34 20.49 -53.73
C TYR A 266 -4.05 21.62 -54.71
N TRP A 267 -4.00 22.87 -54.22
CA TRP A 267 -3.73 24.03 -55.07
C TRP A 267 -2.31 24.05 -55.60
N VAL A 268 -1.30 23.77 -54.76
CA VAL A 268 0.11 23.77 -55.21
C VAL A 268 0.37 22.67 -56.25
N ASN A 269 -0.14 21.46 -56.04
CA ASN A 269 0.00 20.37 -57.01
C ASN A 269 -0.76 20.68 -58.31
N ALA A 270 -1.93 21.32 -58.25
CA ALA A 270 -2.66 21.76 -59.44
C ALA A 270 -1.88 22.80 -60.25
N VAL A 271 -1.20 23.74 -59.58
CA VAL A 271 -0.31 24.73 -60.23
C VAL A 271 0.87 24.05 -60.90
N PHE A 272 1.54 23.09 -60.24
CA PHE A 272 2.63 22.33 -60.86
C PHE A 272 2.18 21.56 -62.09
N ILE A 273 1.05 20.86 -62.02
CA ILE A 273 0.49 20.11 -63.15
C ILE A 273 0.14 21.06 -64.31
N ALA A 274 -0.48 22.20 -64.03
CA ALA A 274 -0.79 23.20 -65.04
C ALA A 274 0.47 23.78 -65.69
N GLY A 275 1.53 24.02 -64.91
CA GLY A 275 2.82 24.47 -65.44
C GLY A 275 3.47 23.42 -66.35
N ILE A 276 3.43 22.14 -65.97
CA ILE A 276 3.98 21.04 -66.78
C ILE A 276 3.23 20.95 -68.12
N ILE A 277 1.90 21.02 -68.08
CA ILE A 277 1.05 21.02 -69.29
C ILE A 277 1.31 22.26 -70.15
N GLY A 278 1.47 23.43 -69.55
CA GLY A 278 1.75 24.67 -70.28
C GLY A 278 3.07 24.62 -71.05
N ILE A 279 4.13 24.08 -70.43
CA ILE A 279 5.45 23.96 -71.08
C ILE A 279 5.42 22.91 -72.20
N THR A 280 4.75 21.78 -72.00
CA THR A 280 4.62 20.77 -73.06
C THR A 280 3.81 21.32 -74.24
N LEU A 281 2.73 22.08 -73.99
CA LEU A 281 1.99 22.80 -75.03
C LEU A 281 2.87 23.80 -75.78
N MET A 282 3.61 24.66 -75.07
CA MET A 282 4.54 25.61 -75.70
C MET A 282 5.58 24.91 -76.57
N TYR A 283 6.14 23.80 -76.09
CA TYR A 283 7.08 22.99 -76.87
C TYR A 283 6.43 22.45 -78.15
N TYR A 284 5.20 21.94 -78.09
CA TYR A 284 4.47 21.46 -79.27
C TYR A 284 4.12 22.60 -80.26
N LEU A 285 3.72 23.76 -79.76
CA LEU A 285 3.40 24.93 -80.60
C LEU A 285 4.63 25.43 -81.37
N ASP A 286 5.78 25.51 -80.70
CA ASP A 286 7.06 25.86 -81.34
C ASP A 286 7.51 24.78 -82.32
N TYR A 287 7.37 23.50 -81.97
CA TYR A 287 7.78 22.38 -82.81
C TYR A 287 6.98 22.29 -84.13
N PHE A 288 5.67 22.53 -84.09
CA PHE A 288 4.81 22.56 -85.28
C PHE A 288 4.83 23.91 -86.02
N ASN A 289 5.62 24.89 -85.55
CA ASN A 289 5.80 26.21 -86.13
C ASN A 289 4.48 26.94 -86.47
N ILE A 290 3.43 26.67 -85.69
CA ILE A 290 2.08 27.20 -85.89
C ILE A 290 2.02 28.73 -85.96
N PRO A 291 2.83 29.51 -85.20
CA PRO A 291 2.82 30.97 -85.32
C PRO A 291 3.11 31.47 -86.74
N THR A 292 4.00 30.79 -87.48
CA THR A 292 4.34 31.17 -88.87
C THR A 292 3.30 30.77 -89.90
N LYS A 293 2.39 29.83 -89.58
CA LYS A 293 1.25 29.43 -90.43
C LYS A 293 -0.01 30.26 -90.21
N ILE A 294 -0.10 31.01 -89.11
CA ILE A 294 -1.25 31.88 -88.78
C ILE A 294 -0.97 33.35 -89.16
N LEU A 295 0.30 33.75 -89.27
CA LEU A 295 0.73 35.10 -89.66
C LEU A 295 1.06 35.29 -91.15
N ASN A 296 0.83 34.27 -92.00
CA ASN A 296 0.92 34.34 -93.46
C ASN A 296 -0.43 34.04 -94.10
#